data_AF-A0A0G4LPH4-F1
#
_entry.id   AF-A0A0G4LPH4-F1
#
_cell.length_a   1.000
_cell.length_b   1.000
_cell.length_c   1.000
_cell.angle_alpha   90.00
_cell.angle_beta   90.00
_cell.angle_gamma   90.00
#
_symmetry.space_group_name_H-M   'P 1'
#
loop_
_entity.id
_entity.type
_entity.pdbx_description
1 polymer ?
#
loop_
_entity_poly.entity_id
_entity_poly.type
_entity_poly.pdbx_seq_one_letter_code
_entity_poly.pdbx_strand_id
1 'polypeptide(L)'
;MHDQSLQGKILDGQTFDHGDDFRVRPYWVSEKGHGTVMANMICRVCPMVKIVAIRLDTRASSTPGKTSIVVRSAAEAIEAAVEKDAHIISMSWTVAPPSDAEDKEKFDEAIRIAAKQKILMFCSSSDGGHYSDTDYPSASARDSLFRIGAARLLDLYKLFINIYIY
;
A
#
# COMPACT_ATOMS: atom_id res chain seq x y z
N MET A 1 -1.06 -11.65 13.17
CA MET A 1 -1.74 -12.21 11.99
C MET A 1 -1.82 -13.73 12.20
N HIS A 2 -2.92 -14.24 12.77
CA HIS A 2 -3.16 -15.68 12.95
C HIS A 2 -4.32 -16.10 12.03
N ASP A 3 -4.08 -16.04 10.72
CA ASP A 3 -5.00 -16.56 9.71
C ASP A 3 -4.36 -17.80 9.08
N GLN A 4 -5.03 -18.96 9.19
CA GLN A 4 -4.52 -20.23 8.66
C GLN A 4 -4.26 -20.18 7.15
N SER A 5 -4.98 -19.33 6.42
CA SER A 5 -4.81 -19.16 4.97
C SER A 5 -3.47 -18.50 4.59
N LEU A 6 -2.84 -17.78 5.53
CA LEU A 6 -1.56 -17.09 5.32
C LEU A 6 -0.36 -17.87 5.88
N GLN A 7 -0.61 -19.03 6.51
CA GLN A 7 0.45 -19.87 7.06
C GLN A 7 1.40 -20.36 5.96
N GLY A 8 2.70 -20.09 6.11
CA GLY A 8 3.73 -20.43 5.11
C GLY A 8 3.72 -19.56 3.85
N LYS A 9 2.89 -18.52 3.78
CA LYS A 9 2.87 -17.53 2.68
C LYS A 9 3.70 -16.29 2.99
N ILE A 10 3.77 -15.88 4.25
CA ILE A 10 4.62 -14.77 4.69
C ILE A 10 6.07 -15.25 4.72
N LEU A 11 6.92 -14.64 3.89
CA LEU A 11 8.33 -14.99 3.76
C LEU A 11 9.20 -14.16 4.72
N ASP A 12 8.88 -12.88 4.81
CA ASP A 12 9.66 -11.89 5.56
C ASP A 12 8.76 -10.68 5.91
N GLY A 13 9.28 -9.74 6.69
CA GLY A 13 8.66 -8.45 6.87
C GLY A 13 9.55 -7.41 7.54
N GLN A 14 9.11 -6.17 7.45
CA GLN A 14 9.83 -5.00 7.95
C GLN A 14 8.82 -3.99 8.50
N THR A 15 9.26 -3.16 9.45
CA THR A 15 8.41 -2.14 10.05
C THR A 15 9.16 -0.82 10.07
N PHE A 16 8.45 0.21 9.65
CA PHE A 16 8.83 1.62 9.76
C PHE A 16 7.99 2.34 10.81
N ASP A 17 7.16 1.58 11.55
CA ASP A 17 6.40 2.09 12.67
C ASP A 17 7.25 2.06 13.94
N HIS A 18 7.92 3.18 14.19
CA HIS A 18 8.81 3.35 15.32
C HIS A 18 8.09 3.81 16.60
N GLY A 19 6.80 4.15 16.52
CA GLY A 19 5.99 4.64 17.64
C GLY A 19 6.52 5.92 18.30
N ASP A 20 5.66 6.67 18.99
CA ASP A 20 6.10 7.78 19.83
C ASP A 20 6.68 7.29 21.19
N ASP A 21 6.51 5.99 21.52
CA ASP A 21 6.87 5.36 22.79
C ASP A 21 8.11 4.46 22.70
N PHE A 22 8.90 4.56 21.62
CA PHE A 22 10.05 3.71 21.31
C PHE A 22 9.73 2.21 21.21
N ARG A 23 8.44 1.83 21.12
CA ARG A 23 8.04 0.44 20.91
C ARG A 23 7.88 0.20 19.42
N VAL A 24 8.87 -0.47 18.83
CA VAL A 24 8.79 -0.96 17.46
C VAL A 24 7.61 -1.93 17.34
N ARG A 25 6.59 -1.54 16.55
CA ARG A 25 5.43 -2.41 16.32
C ARG A 25 5.80 -3.46 15.27
N PRO A 26 5.61 -4.76 15.56
CA PRO A 26 6.03 -5.80 14.64
C PRO A 26 5.16 -5.83 13.37
N TYR A 27 5.79 -6.16 12.24
CA TYR A 27 5.14 -6.17 10.93
C TYR A 27 3.98 -7.17 10.82
N TRP A 28 3.99 -8.25 11.62
CA TRP A 28 2.95 -9.29 11.62
C TRP A 28 1.70 -8.90 12.43
N VAL A 29 1.70 -7.73 13.09
CA VAL A 29 0.54 -7.20 13.81
C VAL A 29 -0.18 -6.20 12.93
N SER A 30 -1.41 -6.55 12.53
CA SER A 30 -2.30 -5.66 11.77
C SER A 30 -3.24 -4.97 12.76
N GLU A 31 -3.13 -3.66 12.91
CA GLU A 31 -3.93 -2.89 13.89
C GLU A 31 -5.43 -2.94 13.63
N LYS A 32 -5.82 -2.86 12.35
CA LYS A 32 -7.21 -2.79 11.92
C LYS A 32 -7.64 -4.01 11.10
N GLY A 33 -6.78 -5.02 10.97
CA GLY A 33 -7.04 -6.22 10.16
C GLY A 33 -7.02 -6.04 8.63
N HIS A 34 -7.09 -4.81 8.10
CA HIS A 34 -7.10 -4.54 6.65
C HIS A 34 -5.98 -5.23 5.88
N GLY A 35 -4.74 -5.18 6.39
CA GLY A 35 -3.60 -5.85 5.77
C GLY A 35 -3.75 -7.38 5.72
N THR A 36 -4.40 -7.98 6.72
CA THR A 36 -4.67 -9.43 6.76
C THR A 36 -5.72 -9.83 5.73
N VAL A 37 -6.80 -9.04 5.61
CA VAL A 37 -7.83 -9.26 4.59
C VAL A 37 -7.25 -9.12 3.19
N MET A 38 -6.43 -8.09 2.94
CA MET A 38 -5.77 -7.90 1.64
C MET A 38 -4.83 -9.06 1.30
N ALA A 39 -3.98 -9.47 2.23
CA ALA A 39 -3.09 -10.62 2.03
C ALA A 39 -3.87 -11.89 1.69
N ASN A 40 -4.98 -12.14 2.40
CA ASN A 40 -5.85 -13.28 2.14
C ASN A 40 -6.45 -13.22 0.72
N MET A 41 -6.96 -12.06 0.29
CA MET A 41 -7.49 -11.87 -1.06
C MET A 41 -6.42 -12.10 -2.14
N ILE A 42 -5.20 -11.60 -1.93
CA ILE A 42 -4.08 -11.84 -2.86
C ILE A 42 -3.78 -13.34 -2.95
N CYS A 43 -3.70 -14.05 -1.82
CA CYS A 43 -3.49 -15.50 -1.82
C CYS A 43 -4.62 -16.30 -2.48
N ARG A 44 -5.86 -15.79 -2.45
CA ARG A 44 -6.99 -16.45 -3.16
C ARG A 44 -6.87 -16.33 -4.69
N VAL A 45 -6.35 -15.20 -5.18
CA VAL A 45 -6.15 -14.96 -6.62
C VAL A 45 -4.85 -15.61 -7.11
N CYS A 46 -3.77 -15.51 -6.33
CA CYS A 46 -2.47 -16.09 -6.63
C CYS A 46 -1.99 -16.98 -5.46
N PRO A 47 -2.40 -18.26 -5.42
CA PRO A 47 -2.09 -19.15 -4.29
C PRO A 47 -0.60 -19.39 -4.05
N MET A 48 0.24 -19.24 -5.07
CA MET A 48 1.69 -19.50 -4.97
C MET A 48 2.50 -18.26 -4.53
N VAL A 49 1.83 -17.12 -4.34
CA VAL A 49 2.49 -15.88 -3.93
C VAL A 49 3.22 -16.04 -2.59
N LYS A 50 4.36 -15.37 -2.50
CA LYS A 50 5.06 -15.12 -1.24
C LYS A 50 4.88 -13.66 -0.86
N ILE A 51 4.50 -13.43 0.39
CA ILE A 51 4.16 -12.12 0.90
C ILE A 51 5.31 -11.62 1.76
N VAL A 52 5.79 -10.43 1.45
CA VAL A 52 6.62 -9.62 2.35
C VAL A 52 5.72 -8.56 2.95
N ALA A 53 5.58 -8.56 4.27
CA ALA A 53 4.73 -7.59 4.96
C ALA A 53 5.57 -6.40 5.42
N ILE A 54 5.30 -5.21 4.87
CA ILE A 54 5.96 -3.96 5.26
C ILE A 54 4.94 -3.08 5.98
N ARG A 55 5.23 -2.74 7.23
CA ARG A 55 4.36 -1.92 8.09
C ARG A 55 4.79 -0.45 8.04
N LEU A 56 3.82 0.43 7.84
CA LEU A 56 3.99 1.89 7.83
C LEU A 56 3.80 2.48 9.22
N ASP A 57 4.42 3.63 9.48
CA ASP A 57 4.10 4.47 10.65
C ASP A 57 2.71 5.10 10.45
N THR A 58 1.79 4.75 11.35
CA THR A 58 0.44 5.30 11.39
C THR A 58 0.20 5.98 12.73
N ARG A 59 -0.10 7.28 12.67
CA ARG A 59 -0.36 8.10 13.86
C ARG A 59 -1.84 8.41 14.00
N ALA A 60 -2.27 8.67 15.23
CA ALA A 60 -3.61 9.19 15.48
C ALA A 60 -3.73 10.56 14.79
N SER A 61 -4.72 10.70 13.91
CA SER A 61 -5.00 12.00 13.30
C SER A 61 -5.78 12.88 14.27
N SER A 62 -5.82 14.18 14.00
CA SER A 62 -6.65 15.15 14.73
C SER A 62 -8.15 14.81 14.68
N THR A 63 -8.57 13.97 13.72
CA THR A 63 -9.95 13.48 13.63
C THR A 63 -10.11 12.18 14.42
N PRO A 64 -11.04 12.12 15.40
CA PRO A 64 -11.27 10.90 16.18
C PRO A 64 -11.55 9.69 15.29
N GLY A 65 -10.87 8.58 15.55
CA GLY A 65 -11.03 7.32 14.81
C GLY A 65 -10.30 7.24 13.46
N LYS A 66 -9.72 8.34 12.96
CA LYS A 66 -8.88 8.33 11.75
C LYS A 66 -7.41 8.23 12.11
N THR A 67 -6.69 7.42 11.34
CA THR A 67 -5.24 7.25 11.41
C THR A 67 -4.62 7.84 10.15
N SER A 68 -3.57 8.64 10.30
CA SER A 68 -2.80 9.19 9.19
C SER A 68 -1.48 8.43 9.05
N ILE A 69 -1.13 8.08 7.82
CA ILE A 69 0.18 7.50 7.51
C ILE A 69 1.21 8.62 7.44
N VAL A 70 2.38 8.40 8.03
CA VAL A 70 3.52 9.30 7.88
C VAL A 70 4.14 9.09 6.50
N VAL A 71 4.19 10.16 5.70
CA VAL A 71 4.67 10.13 4.30
C VAL A 71 6.07 9.54 4.19
N ARG A 72 7.01 9.95 5.04
CA ARG A 72 8.38 9.42 5.05
C ARG A 72 8.41 7.90 5.20
N SER A 73 7.64 7.34 6.14
CA SER A 73 7.56 5.88 6.34
C SER A 73 6.98 5.14 5.13
N ALA A 74 6.13 5.79 4.33
CA ALA A 74 5.60 5.23 3.11
C ALA A 74 6.64 5.21 1.99
N ALA A 75 7.48 6.24 1.87
CA ALA A 75 8.63 6.23 0.96
C ALA A 75 9.64 5.13 1.33
N GLU A 76 10.04 5.06 2.60
CA GLU A 76 10.94 4.03 3.12
C GLU A 76 10.40 2.61 2.91
N ALA A 77 9.08 2.42 3.02
CA ALA A 77 8.45 1.14 2.75
C ALA A 77 8.50 0.73 1.26
N ILE A 78 8.39 1.69 0.34
CA ILE A 78 8.55 1.44 -1.10
C ILE A 78 10.00 1.07 -1.39
N GLU A 79 10.96 1.82 -0.83
CA GLU A 79 12.40 1.51 -0.93
C GLU A 79 12.71 0.11 -0.40
N ALA A 80 12.21 -0.26 0.78
CA ALA A 80 12.40 -1.61 1.31
C ALA A 80 11.76 -2.71 0.43
N ALA A 81 10.65 -2.42 -0.26
CA ALA A 81 10.08 -3.38 -1.20
C ALA A 81 10.98 -3.57 -2.42
N VAL A 82 11.59 -2.50 -2.91
CA VAL A 82 12.60 -2.53 -3.97
C VAL A 82 13.82 -3.33 -3.52
N GLU A 83 14.37 -3.05 -2.34
CA GLU A 83 15.54 -3.75 -1.78
C GLU A 83 15.31 -5.25 -1.56
N LYS A 84 14.05 -5.64 -1.34
CA LYS A 84 13.64 -7.05 -1.19
C LYS A 84 13.29 -7.72 -2.52
N ASP A 85 13.65 -7.11 -3.65
CA ASP A 85 13.41 -7.63 -5.00
C ASP A 85 11.92 -7.98 -5.25
N ALA A 86 11.00 -7.13 -4.75
CA ALA A 86 9.57 -7.38 -4.91
C ALA A 86 9.16 -7.28 -6.39
N HIS A 87 8.43 -8.28 -6.90
CA HIS A 87 7.84 -8.22 -8.24
C HIS A 87 6.60 -7.32 -8.30
N ILE A 88 5.87 -7.24 -7.19
CA ILE A 88 4.60 -6.51 -7.05
C ILE A 88 4.60 -5.75 -5.73
N ILE A 89 4.21 -4.48 -5.77
CA ILE A 89 3.94 -3.66 -4.59
C ILE A 89 2.44 -3.35 -4.56
N SER A 90 1.78 -3.72 -3.46
CA SER A 90 0.33 -3.50 -3.26
C SER A 90 0.10 -2.50 -2.13
N MET A 91 -0.25 -1.27 -2.48
CA MET A 91 -0.50 -0.15 -1.56
C MET A 91 -2.00 0.08 -1.38
N SER A 92 -2.62 -0.64 -0.46
CA SER A 92 -4.05 -0.47 -0.14
C SER A 92 -4.30 0.71 0.81
N TRP A 93 -3.70 1.85 0.51
CA TRP A 93 -3.80 3.09 1.27
C TRP A 93 -3.55 4.29 0.35
N THR A 94 -3.99 5.46 0.82
CA THR A 94 -3.71 6.76 0.20
C THR A 94 -3.19 7.72 1.25
N VAL A 95 -2.32 8.64 0.85
CA VAL A 95 -1.88 9.76 1.69
C VAL A 95 -2.12 11.09 0.98
N ALA A 96 -2.30 12.13 1.77
CA ALA A 96 -2.34 13.49 1.25
C ALA A 96 -1.01 13.83 0.55
N PRO A 97 -1.01 14.79 -0.40
CA PRO A 97 0.22 15.29 -1.00
C PRO A 97 1.25 15.65 0.10
N PRO A 98 2.51 15.20 -0.02
CA PRO A 98 3.56 15.59 0.91
C PRO A 98 3.68 17.12 0.95
N SER A 99 3.58 17.71 2.15
CA SER A 99 3.76 19.15 2.34
C SER A 99 5.23 19.55 2.41
N ASP A 100 6.08 18.64 2.88
CA ASP A 100 7.52 18.81 2.95
C ASP A 100 8.17 18.40 1.62
N ALA A 101 9.10 19.22 1.13
CA ALA A 101 9.70 19.01 -0.19
C ALA A 101 10.68 17.83 -0.21
N GLU A 102 11.39 17.59 0.90
CA GLU A 102 12.34 16.48 1.03
C GLU A 102 11.59 15.14 1.06
N ASP A 103 10.51 15.05 1.85
CA ASP A 103 9.66 13.87 1.90
C ASP A 103 8.96 13.62 0.57
N LYS A 104 8.56 14.69 -0.14
CA LYS A 104 8.02 14.58 -1.50
C LYS A 104 9.04 13.97 -2.47
N GLU A 105 10.25 14.52 -2.51
CA GLU A 105 11.31 14.07 -3.40
C GLU A 105 11.69 12.62 -3.11
N LYS A 106 11.82 12.25 -1.83
CA LYS A 106 12.06 10.86 -1.42
C LYS A 106 10.97 9.91 -1.89
N PHE A 107 9.70 10.28 -1.71
CA PHE A 107 8.59 9.45 -2.15
C PHE A 107 8.59 9.27 -3.68
N ASP A 108 8.76 10.37 -4.42
CA ASP A 108 8.80 10.34 -5.89
C ASP A 108 9.99 9.52 -6.40
N GLU A 109 11.15 9.65 -5.76
CA GLU A 109 12.34 8.88 -6.09
C GLU A 109 12.12 7.38 -5.85
N ALA A 110 11.54 7.00 -4.71
CA ALA A 110 11.23 5.61 -4.40
C ALA A 110 10.30 4.97 -5.46
N ILE A 111 9.25 5.68 -5.86
CA ILE A 111 8.35 5.25 -6.94
C ILE A 111 9.09 5.16 -8.28
N ARG A 112 9.95 6.14 -8.60
CA ARG A 112 10.73 6.16 -9.84
C ARG A 112 11.71 4.99 -9.92
N ILE A 113 12.38 4.66 -8.81
CA ILE A 113 13.28 3.52 -8.72
C ILE A 113 12.49 2.22 -8.94
N ALA A 114 11.37 2.04 -8.24
CA ALA A 114 10.52 0.86 -8.40
C ALA A 114 10.02 0.70 -9.85
N ALA A 115 9.59 1.79 -10.49
CA ALA A 115 9.19 1.80 -11.89
C ALA A 115 10.36 1.43 -12.83
N LYS A 116 11.56 1.98 -12.59
CA LYS A 116 12.77 1.65 -13.37
C LYS A 116 13.15 0.18 -13.26
N GLN A 117 12.91 -0.44 -12.11
CA GLN A 117 13.09 -1.87 -11.89
C GLN A 117 11.93 -2.73 -12.43
N LYS A 118 10.92 -2.11 -13.06
CA LYS A 118 9.75 -2.78 -13.65
C LYS A 118 8.91 -3.53 -12.61
N ILE A 119 8.88 -3.04 -11.38
CA ILE A 119 8.01 -3.54 -10.32
C ILE A 119 6.57 -3.10 -10.63
N LEU A 120 5.61 -4.02 -10.59
CA LEU A 120 4.20 -3.68 -10.78
C LEU A 120 3.64 -3.05 -9.51
N MET A 121 3.20 -1.79 -9.59
CA MET A 121 2.71 -1.04 -8.44
C MET A 121 1.21 -0.81 -8.52
N PHE A 122 0.49 -1.24 -7.49
CA PHE A 122 -0.95 -1.05 -7.34
C PHE A 122 -1.25 -0.14 -6.16
N CYS A 123 -2.20 0.79 -6.31
CA CYS A 123 -2.63 1.65 -5.23
C CYS A 123 -4.15 1.81 -5.16
N SER A 124 -4.68 2.08 -3.97
CA SER A 124 -6.11 2.37 -3.80
C SER A 124 -6.46 3.78 -4.26
N SER A 125 -7.70 3.94 -4.74
CA SER A 125 -8.34 5.26 -4.84
C SER A 125 -8.83 5.71 -3.46
N SER A 126 -8.93 7.01 -3.24
CA SER A 126 -9.46 7.55 -1.98
C SER A 126 -10.91 7.15 -1.76
N ASP A 127 -11.24 6.76 -0.51
CA ASP A 127 -12.59 6.33 -0.09
C ASP A 127 -13.63 7.47 -0.12
N GLY A 128 -13.20 8.72 -0.33
CA GLY A 128 -14.05 9.91 -0.28
C GLY A 128 -15.02 10.08 -1.46
N GLY A 129 -14.99 9.20 -2.46
CA GLY A 129 -15.84 9.28 -3.66
C GLY A 129 -15.51 10.45 -4.61
N HIS A 130 -14.73 11.43 -4.15
CA HIS A 130 -14.11 12.45 -4.98
C HIS A 130 -12.75 11.94 -5.46
N TYR A 131 -12.64 11.68 -6.75
CA TYR A 131 -11.36 11.39 -7.40
C TYR A 131 -10.47 12.62 -7.31
N SER A 132 -9.61 12.64 -6.29
CA SER A 132 -8.49 13.57 -6.18
C SER A 132 -7.33 12.98 -6.97
N ASP A 133 -6.90 13.69 -8.02
CA ASP A 133 -5.70 13.30 -8.78
C ASP A 133 -4.40 13.78 -8.10
N THR A 134 -4.51 14.30 -6.88
CA THR A 134 -3.37 14.75 -6.09
C THR A 134 -2.98 13.75 -4.99
N ASP A 135 -3.81 12.76 -4.71
CA ASP A 135 -3.55 11.78 -3.66
C ASP A 135 -2.39 10.85 -4.03
N TYR A 136 -1.49 10.64 -3.08
CA TYR A 136 -0.34 9.74 -3.22
C TYR A 136 -0.75 8.32 -2.80
N PRO A 137 -0.16 7.28 -3.43
CA PRO A 137 0.98 7.33 -4.36
C PRO A 137 0.58 7.64 -5.82
N SER A 138 -0.71 7.65 -6.16
CA SER A 138 -1.16 7.76 -7.56
C SER A 138 -0.71 9.04 -8.26
N ALA A 139 -0.59 10.15 -7.53
CA ALA A 139 -0.13 11.42 -8.08
C ALA A 139 1.38 11.49 -8.35
N SER A 140 2.18 10.61 -7.74
CA SER A 140 3.64 10.60 -7.87
C SER A 140 4.09 10.16 -9.26
N ALA A 141 3.48 9.10 -9.81
CA ALA A 141 3.77 8.61 -11.15
C ALA A 141 2.54 7.95 -11.79
N ARG A 142 1.63 8.75 -12.34
CA ARG A 142 0.34 8.28 -12.88
C ARG A 142 0.48 7.18 -13.94
N ASP A 143 1.54 7.21 -14.73
CA ASP A 143 1.76 6.25 -15.83
C ASP A 143 2.41 4.94 -15.36
N SER A 144 2.91 4.89 -14.13
CA SER A 144 3.64 3.74 -13.58
C SER A 144 2.86 2.99 -12.49
N LEU A 145 1.67 3.47 -12.11
CA LEU A 145 0.83 2.88 -11.07
C LEU A 145 -0.55 2.50 -11.59
N PHE A 146 -1.01 1.32 -11.19
CA PHE A 146 -2.39 0.91 -11.37
C PHE A 146 -3.23 1.41 -10.18
N ARG A 147 -4.05 2.44 -10.39
CA ARG A 147 -4.99 2.94 -9.39
C ARG A 147 -6.30 2.12 -9.42
N ILE A 148 -6.68 1.53 -8.30
CA ILE A 148 -7.82 0.63 -8.16
C ILE A 148 -8.93 1.31 -7.35
N GLY A 149 -10.14 1.37 -7.90
CA GLY A 149 -11.34 1.84 -7.21
C GLY A 149 -12.17 0.70 -6.63
N ALA A 150 -13.11 1.02 -5.74
CA ALA A 150 -14.08 0.07 -5.21
C ALA A 150 -15.42 0.15 -5.96
N ALA A 151 -16.06 -0.99 -6.21
CA ALA A 151 -17.38 -1.08 -6.80
C ALA A 151 -18.34 -1.85 -5.89
N ARG A 152 -19.63 -1.49 -5.90
CA ARG A 152 -20.68 -2.20 -5.17
C ARG A 152 -21.51 -3.05 -6.12
N LEU A 153 -21.99 -4.20 -5.62
CA LEU A 153 -22.73 -5.20 -6.40
C LEU A 153 -24.02 -4.66 -7.02
N LEU A 154 -24.60 -3.58 -6.49
CA LEU A 154 -25.80 -2.95 -7.03
C LEU A 154 -25.59 -2.25 -8.39
N ASP A 155 -24.34 -2.04 -8.81
CA ASP A 155 -24.00 -1.37 -10.07
C ASP A 155 -23.64 -2.35 -11.21
N LEU A 156 -23.80 -3.66 -11.01
CA LEU A 156 -23.26 -4.70 -11.89
C LEU A 156 -24.33 -5.60 -12.54
N TYR A 157 -25.07 -5.06 -13.52
CA TYR A 157 -25.69 -5.92 -14.56
C TYR A 157 -24.75 -6.16 -15.75
N LYS A 158 -23.60 -5.45 -15.82
CA LYS A 158 -22.49 -5.73 -16.75
C LYS A 158 -21.16 -5.37 -16.08
N LEU A 159 -20.43 -6.38 -15.60
CA LEU A 159 -19.04 -6.21 -15.18
C LEU A 159 -18.16 -6.26 -16.44
N PHE A 160 -17.79 -5.09 -16.97
CA PHE A 160 -16.72 -4.95 -17.96
C PHE A 160 -15.43 -4.59 -17.21
N ILE A 161 -14.65 -5.58 -16.81
CA ILE A 161 -13.30 -5.36 -16.30
C ILE A 161 -12.39 -5.17 -17.51
N ASN A 162 -12.12 -3.92 -17.85
CA ASN A 162 -11.15 -3.56 -18.89
C ASN A 162 -9.79 -3.37 -18.21
N ILE A 163 -9.02 -4.45 -18.09
CA ILE A 163 -7.60 -4.35 -17.72
C ILE A 163 -6.86 -4.11 -19.02
N TYR A 164 -6.62 -2.84 -19.34
CA TYR A 164 -5.66 -2.48 -20.39
C TYR A 164 -4.26 -2.83 -19.88
N ILE A 165 -3.71 -3.91 -20.42
CA ILE A 165 -2.27 -4.19 -20.37
C ILE A 165 -1.75 -3.72 -21.73
N TYR A 166 -0.94 -2.65 -21.74
CA TYR A 166 -0.07 -2.34 -22.87
C TYR A 166 1.27 -3.03 -22.67
#